data_AF-A0AAU1PM39-F1
#
_entry.id   AF-A0AAU1PM39-F1
#
_cell.length_a   1.000
_cell.length_b   1.000
_cell.length_c   1.000
_cell.angle_alpha   90.00
_cell.angle_beta   90.00
_cell.angle_gamma   90.00
#
_symmetry.space_group_name_H-M   'P 1'
#
loop_
_entity.id
_entity.type
_entity.pdbx_description
1 polymer ?
#
loop_
_entity_poly.entity_id
_entity_poly.type
_entity_poly.pdbx_seq_one_letter_code
_entity_poly.pdbx_strand_id
1 'polypeptide(L)'
;MDWLARRGPAPEEERANWWLYHLQIIDFRISQQGENQGPWIELKLWLLDQGERQGLFTTLATVESRAWFVAALHDRYAPVPDQVTVPEADTLVRDCLAAIPGTPADLARRSDLHSCSRAELLRSRQAKNLIRAAEQHRGCLRDPVLTARLDEWSNLRPQLV
;
A
#
# COMPACT_ATOMS: atom_id res chain seq x y z
N MET A 1 10.50 -23.39 5.25
CA MET A 1 10.69 -22.02 4.75
C MET A 1 11.72 -21.34 5.62
N ASP A 2 12.94 -21.15 5.13
CA ASP A 2 14.05 -20.57 5.92
C ASP A 2 14.93 -19.61 5.08
N TRP A 3 14.36 -19.07 4.01
CA TRP A 3 15.11 -18.21 3.08
C TRP A 3 15.49 -16.87 3.73
N LEU A 4 14.58 -16.28 4.51
CA LEU A 4 14.81 -15.03 5.23
C LEU A 4 15.92 -15.16 6.29
N ALA A 5 15.91 -16.24 7.08
CA ALA A 5 16.95 -16.45 8.08
C ALA A 5 18.35 -16.66 7.46
N ARG A 6 18.40 -17.21 6.24
CA ARG A 6 19.65 -17.45 5.51
C ARG A 6 20.19 -16.23 4.77
N ARG A 7 19.36 -15.22 4.49
CA ARG A 7 19.74 -14.08 3.64
C ARG A 7 19.57 -12.71 4.28
N GLY A 8 18.86 -12.63 5.41
CA GLY A 8 18.72 -11.39 6.17
C GLY A 8 20.09 -10.94 6.72
N PRO A 9 20.33 -9.62 6.83
CA PRO A 9 21.54 -9.11 7.44
C PRO A 9 21.54 -9.45 8.94
N ALA A 10 22.72 -9.78 9.47
CA ALA A 10 22.89 -10.09 10.89
C ALA A 10 22.63 -8.87 11.81
N PRO A 11 23.06 -7.64 11.46
CA PRO A 11 22.68 -6.45 12.23
C PRO A 11 21.22 -6.06 11.99
N GLU A 12 20.48 -5.79 13.07
CA GLU A 12 19.09 -5.32 13.00
C GLU A 12 18.98 -3.94 12.33
N GLU A 13 19.98 -3.09 12.52
CA GLU A 13 20.06 -1.73 11.95
C GLU A 13 20.14 -1.74 10.41
N GLU A 14 20.71 -2.79 9.82
CA GLU A 14 20.82 -2.93 8.36
C GLU A 14 19.58 -3.58 7.73
N ARG A 15 18.69 -4.16 8.55
CA ARG A 15 17.56 -4.98 8.08
C ARG A 15 16.58 -4.18 7.23
N ALA A 16 16.30 -2.93 7.60
CA ALA A 16 15.44 -2.05 6.82
C ALA A 16 16.04 -1.72 5.44
N ASN A 17 17.33 -1.36 5.40
CA ASN A 17 18.04 -1.03 4.15
C ASN A 17 18.13 -2.25 3.22
N TRP A 18 18.41 -3.43 3.77
CA TRP A 18 18.42 -4.68 3.02
C TRP A 18 17.05 -4.99 2.41
N TRP A 19 15.97 -4.75 3.14
CA TRP A 19 14.61 -4.98 2.65
C TRP A 19 14.25 -4.04 1.50
N LEU A 20 14.56 -2.75 1.66
CA LEU A 20 14.35 -1.74 0.61
C LEU A 20 15.15 -2.07 -0.65
N TYR A 21 16.41 -2.47 -0.50
CA TYR A 21 17.25 -2.91 -1.61
C TYR A 21 16.63 -4.09 -2.37
N HIS A 22 16.10 -5.10 -1.66
CA HIS A 22 15.46 -6.25 -2.31
C HIS A 22 14.16 -5.86 -3.01
N LEU A 23 13.33 -5.00 -2.41
CA LEU A 23 12.13 -4.47 -3.07
C LEU A 23 12.48 -3.72 -4.36
N GLN A 24 13.53 -2.91 -4.36
CA GLN A 24 14.02 -2.20 -5.54
C GLN A 24 14.52 -3.17 -6.63
N ILE A 25 15.28 -4.21 -6.28
CA ILE A 25 15.71 -5.23 -7.25
C ILE A 25 14.50 -5.90 -7.88
N ILE A 26 13.50 -6.24 -7.07
CA ILE A 26 12.31 -6.92 -7.57
C ILE A 26 11.53 -6.00 -8.51
N ASP A 27 11.36 -4.73 -8.17
CA ASP A 27 10.75 -3.75 -9.06
C ASP A 27 11.48 -3.62 -10.39
N PHE A 28 12.82 -3.59 -10.35
CA PHE A 28 13.64 -3.62 -11.55
C PHE A 28 13.40 -4.90 -12.35
N ARG A 29 13.37 -6.08 -11.71
CA ARG A 29 13.13 -7.37 -12.39
C ARG A 29 11.75 -7.44 -13.03
N ILE A 30 10.71 -6.99 -12.34
CA ILE A 30 9.34 -6.90 -12.90
C ILE A 30 9.38 -6.04 -14.17
N SER A 31 10.05 -4.89 -14.15
CA SER A 31 10.11 -4.02 -15.33
C SER A 31 10.84 -4.61 -16.55
N GLN A 32 11.71 -5.61 -16.36
CA GLN A 32 12.58 -6.16 -17.41
C GLN A 32 12.10 -7.50 -18.00
N GLN A 33 11.27 -8.27 -17.28
CA GLN A 33 11.08 -9.71 -17.53
C GLN A 33 9.91 -10.07 -18.47
N GLY A 34 9.21 -9.12 -19.08
CA GLY A 34 8.16 -9.41 -20.08
C GLY A 34 7.13 -10.43 -19.57
N GLU A 35 6.99 -11.57 -20.22
CA GLU A 35 6.01 -12.62 -19.89
C GLU A 35 6.31 -13.39 -18.58
N ASN A 36 7.54 -13.35 -18.05
CA ASN A 36 7.94 -14.13 -16.86
C ASN A 36 7.95 -13.34 -15.54
N GLN A 37 7.12 -12.31 -15.45
CA GLN A 37 7.07 -11.43 -14.27
C GLN A 37 6.33 -12.04 -13.07
N GLY A 38 5.49 -13.06 -13.30
CA GLY A 38 4.59 -13.59 -12.27
C GLY A 38 5.25 -13.95 -10.95
N PRO A 39 6.33 -14.77 -10.93
CA PRO A 39 7.04 -15.10 -9.69
C PRO A 39 7.62 -13.88 -8.95
N TRP A 40 7.99 -12.82 -9.68
CA TRP A 40 8.50 -11.59 -9.07
C TRP A 40 7.38 -10.74 -8.44
N ILE A 41 6.20 -10.74 -9.04
CA ILE A 41 5.00 -10.10 -8.48
C ILE A 41 4.62 -10.78 -7.16
N GLU A 42 4.52 -12.11 -7.17
CA GLU A 42 4.22 -12.90 -5.96
C GLU A 42 5.28 -12.68 -4.88
N LEU A 43 6.57 -12.68 -5.25
CA LEU A 43 7.66 -12.42 -4.33
C LEU A 43 7.55 -11.01 -3.71
N LYS A 44 7.18 -9.99 -4.47
CA LYS A 44 6.99 -8.64 -3.95
C LYS A 44 5.84 -8.58 -2.95
N LEU A 45 4.67 -9.15 -3.28
CA LEU A 45 3.53 -9.20 -2.38
C LEU A 45 3.88 -9.94 -1.08
N TRP A 46 4.52 -11.10 -1.20
CA TRP A 46 4.99 -11.88 -0.05
C TRP A 46 5.98 -11.11 0.82
N LEU A 47 6.94 -10.37 0.23
CA LEU A 47 7.88 -9.55 0.99
C LEU A 47 7.24 -8.37 1.70
N LEU A 48 6.17 -7.77 1.15
CA LEU A 48 5.44 -6.73 1.89
C LEU A 48 4.81 -7.33 3.15
N ASP A 49 4.19 -8.50 3.04
CA ASP A 49 3.58 -9.21 4.17
C ASP A 49 4.61 -9.64 5.22
N GLN A 50 5.76 -10.18 4.78
CA GLN A 50 6.81 -10.57 5.72
C GLN A 50 7.45 -9.37 6.41
N GLY A 51 7.56 -8.23 5.73
CA GLY A 51 8.09 -7.00 6.31
C GLY A 51 7.20 -6.50 7.45
N GLU A 52 5.87 -6.55 7.28
CA GLU A 52 4.91 -6.24 8.36
C GLU A 52 5.04 -7.20 9.53
N ARG A 53 5.05 -8.52 9.28
CA ARG A 53 5.13 -9.54 10.34
C ARG A 53 6.41 -9.46 11.16
N GLN A 54 7.48 -8.93 10.59
CA GLN A 54 8.76 -8.70 11.28
C GLN A 54 8.89 -7.31 11.90
N GLY A 55 7.83 -6.49 11.84
CA GLY A 55 7.83 -5.14 12.41
C GLY A 55 8.69 -4.13 11.62
N LEU A 56 9.12 -4.47 10.40
CA LEU A 56 9.91 -3.57 9.55
C LEU A 56 9.04 -2.49 8.90
N PHE A 57 7.78 -2.85 8.61
CA PHE A 57 6.78 -1.92 8.10
C PHE A 57 5.58 -1.88 9.04
N THR A 58 4.99 -0.70 9.15
CA THR A 58 3.68 -0.57 9.80
C THR A 58 2.59 -1.13 8.87
N THR A 59 1.47 -1.56 9.43
CA THR A 59 0.29 -1.98 8.65
C THR A 59 -0.10 -0.92 7.62
N LEU A 60 -0.05 0.36 7.99
CA LEU A 60 -0.33 1.47 7.08
C LEU A 60 0.60 1.46 5.86
N ALA A 61 1.91 1.35 6.09
CA ALA A 61 2.90 1.35 5.01
C ALA A 61 2.76 0.13 4.10
N THR A 62 2.47 -1.04 4.68
CA THR A 62 2.25 -2.28 3.94
C THR A 62 1.02 -2.20 3.05
N VAL A 63 -0.12 -1.77 3.61
CA VAL A 63 -1.39 -1.62 2.89
C VAL A 63 -1.28 -0.59 1.77
N GLU A 64 -0.69 0.58 2.06
CA GLU A 64 -0.45 1.63 1.06
C GLU A 64 0.43 1.11 -0.08
N SER A 65 1.55 0.45 0.24
CA SER A 65 2.49 -0.07 -0.76
C SER A 65 1.86 -1.16 -1.62
N ARG A 66 1.06 -2.05 -1.02
CA ARG A 66 0.36 -3.13 -1.73
C ARG A 66 -0.67 -2.56 -2.70
N ALA A 67 -1.50 -1.63 -2.24
CA ALA A 67 -2.53 -1.01 -3.07
C ALA A 67 -1.94 -0.26 -4.27
N TRP A 68 -0.87 0.52 -4.06
CA TRP A 68 -0.17 1.18 -5.16
C TRP A 68 0.48 0.21 -6.13
N PHE A 69 1.10 -0.85 -5.61
CA PHE A 69 1.75 -1.85 -6.45
C PHE A 69 0.75 -2.57 -7.35
N VAL A 70 -0.38 -3.02 -6.81
CA VAL A 70 -1.42 -3.71 -7.60
C VAL A 70 -2.03 -2.77 -8.64
N ALA A 71 -2.29 -1.50 -8.28
CA ALA A 71 -2.76 -0.51 -9.24
C ALA A 71 -1.77 -0.34 -10.40
N ALA A 72 -0.48 -0.18 -10.10
CA ALA A 72 0.56 -0.05 -11.11
C ALA A 72 0.71 -1.32 -11.98
N LEU A 73 0.41 -2.51 -11.46
CA LEU A 73 0.37 -3.73 -12.25
C LEU A 73 -0.77 -3.71 -13.27
N HIS A 74 -1.97 -3.29 -12.86
CA HIS A 74 -3.10 -3.16 -13.78
C HIS A 74 -2.82 -2.11 -14.86
N ASP A 75 -2.26 -0.95 -14.50
CA ASP A 75 -1.97 0.11 -15.46
C ASP A 75 -0.92 -0.30 -16.51
N ARG A 76 0.08 -1.10 -16.11
CA ARG A 76 1.21 -1.48 -16.97
C ARG A 76 0.99 -2.77 -17.74
N TYR A 77 0.22 -3.70 -17.19
CA TYR A 77 0.22 -5.09 -17.64
C TYR A 77 -1.19 -5.67 -17.78
N ALA A 78 -2.27 -4.87 -17.86
CA ALA A 78 -3.61 -5.42 -18.05
C ALA A 78 -3.72 -6.26 -19.36
N PRO A 79 -4.09 -7.56 -19.29
CA PRO A 79 -4.44 -8.33 -18.08
C PRO A 79 -3.23 -8.93 -17.33
N VAL A 80 -3.26 -8.86 -15.99
CA VAL A 80 -2.25 -9.50 -15.12
C VAL A 80 -2.16 -11.00 -15.46
N PRO A 81 -0.95 -11.61 -15.52
CA PRO A 81 -0.83 -13.01 -15.92
C PRO A 81 -1.66 -13.95 -15.04
N ASP A 82 -2.40 -14.87 -15.67
CA ASP A 82 -3.38 -15.75 -15.03
C ASP A 82 -2.83 -16.57 -13.85
N GLN A 83 -1.54 -16.91 -13.88
CA GLN A 83 -0.88 -17.64 -12.80
C GLN A 83 -0.65 -16.81 -11.52
N VAL A 84 -0.83 -15.49 -11.55
CA VAL A 84 -0.53 -14.60 -10.42
C VAL A 84 -1.78 -14.31 -9.62
N THR A 85 -1.76 -14.65 -8.32
CA THR A 85 -2.83 -14.24 -7.41
C THR A 85 -2.54 -12.84 -6.86
N VAL A 86 -3.32 -11.84 -7.30
CA VAL A 86 -3.32 -10.50 -6.70
C VAL A 86 -4.59 -10.30 -5.85
N PRO A 87 -4.52 -9.52 -4.76
CA PRO A 87 -5.72 -9.19 -3.99
C PRO A 87 -6.77 -8.48 -4.84
N GLU A 88 -8.04 -8.81 -4.63
CA GLU A 88 -9.15 -8.14 -5.29
C GLU A 88 -9.26 -6.65 -4.88
N ALA A 89 -9.81 -5.83 -5.78
CA ALA A 89 -10.04 -4.40 -5.57
C ALA A 89 -10.81 -4.11 -4.27
N ASP A 90 -11.90 -4.84 -4.01
CA ASP A 90 -12.71 -4.69 -2.80
C ASP A 90 -11.88 -4.95 -1.52
N THR A 91 -10.98 -5.93 -1.56
CA THR A 91 -10.08 -6.24 -0.44
C THR A 91 -9.07 -5.11 -0.22
N LEU A 92 -8.42 -4.63 -1.28
CA LEU A 92 -7.46 -3.53 -1.20
C LEU A 92 -8.09 -2.26 -0.67
N VAL A 93 -9.28 -1.89 -1.16
CA VAL A 93 -9.99 -0.70 -0.68
C VAL A 93 -10.41 -0.87 0.77
N ARG A 94 -10.92 -2.04 1.18
CA ARG A 94 -11.29 -2.29 2.58
C ARG A 94 -10.09 -2.17 3.51
N ASP A 95 -8.95 -2.75 3.13
CA ASP A 95 -7.71 -2.68 3.90
C ASP A 95 -7.22 -1.23 4.01
N CYS A 96 -7.21 -0.47 2.90
CA CYS A 96 -6.82 0.93 2.90
C CYS A 96 -7.71 1.77 3.84
N LEU A 97 -9.04 1.62 3.76
CA LEU A 97 -9.96 2.37 4.59
C LEU A 97 -9.89 1.96 6.07
N ALA A 98 -9.61 0.69 6.37
CA ALA A 98 -9.41 0.20 7.73
C ALA A 98 -8.09 0.70 8.35
N ALA A 99 -7.07 0.94 7.53
CA ALA A 99 -5.77 1.45 7.98
C ALA A 99 -5.74 2.98 8.20
N ILE A 100 -6.80 3.71 7.82
CA ILE A 100 -6.88 5.16 8.05
C ILE A 100 -6.88 5.43 9.56
N PRO A 101 -5.97 6.29 10.07
CA PRO A 101 -5.90 6.58 11.49
C PRO A 101 -7.08 7.43 11.95
N GLY A 102 -7.91 6.89 12.83
CA GLY A 102 -9.02 7.60 13.46
C GLY A 102 -10.26 7.75 12.56
N THR A 103 -11.11 8.72 12.89
CA THR A 103 -12.34 9.01 12.15
C THR A 103 -12.17 10.24 11.26
N PRO A 104 -13.08 10.49 10.28
CA PRO A 104 -13.07 11.72 9.49
C PRO A 104 -12.98 13.01 10.31
N ALA A 105 -13.55 13.04 11.52
CA ALA A 105 -13.55 14.21 12.39
C ALA A 105 -12.20 14.47 13.07
N ASP A 106 -11.36 13.43 13.22
CA ASP A 106 -10.08 13.51 13.94
C ASP A 106 -8.91 13.99 13.06
N LEU A 107 -9.14 14.13 11.76
CA LEU A 107 -8.10 14.46 10.80
C LEU A 107 -7.99 15.96 10.55
N ALA A 108 -6.79 16.48 10.74
CA ALA A 108 -6.47 17.88 10.51
C ALA A 108 -6.85 18.34 9.09
N ARG A 109 -7.50 19.50 9.00
CA ARG A 109 -7.83 20.13 7.72
C ARG A 109 -6.77 21.12 7.30
N ARG A 110 -6.78 21.48 6.01
CA ARG A 110 -5.98 22.59 5.48
C ARG A 110 -6.26 23.92 6.17
N SER A 111 -7.47 24.13 6.69
CA SER A 111 -7.82 25.31 7.49
C SER A 111 -7.09 25.36 8.83
N ASP A 112 -6.65 24.22 9.35
CA ASP A 112 -6.16 24.06 10.72
C ASP A 112 -4.62 23.99 10.79
N LEU A 113 -3.95 24.28 9.68
CA LEU A 113 -2.50 24.13 9.50
C LEU A 113 -1.66 24.79 10.60
N HIS A 114 -2.11 25.94 11.10
CA HIS A 114 -1.40 26.71 12.12
C HIS A 114 -1.72 26.29 13.56
N SER A 115 -2.81 25.56 13.78
CA SER A 115 -3.26 25.11 15.10
C SER A 115 -2.94 23.64 15.39
N CYS A 116 -2.64 22.84 14.36
CA CYS A 116 -2.34 21.42 14.51
C CYS A 116 -0.87 21.14 14.84
N SER A 117 -0.66 20.16 15.70
CA SER A 117 0.63 19.55 15.97
C SER A 117 1.16 18.79 14.75
N ARG A 118 2.48 18.58 14.71
CA ARG A 118 3.14 17.76 13.68
C ARG A 118 2.54 16.34 13.56
N ALA A 119 2.15 15.73 14.68
CA ALA A 119 1.57 14.40 14.70
C ALA A 119 0.19 14.36 14.02
N GLU A 120 -0.65 15.37 14.25
CA GLU A 120 -1.95 15.51 13.59
C GLU A 120 -1.81 15.73 12.08
N LEU A 121 -0.87 16.59 11.67
CA LEU A 121 -0.56 16.80 10.25
C LEU A 121 -0.05 15.51 9.58
N LEU A 122 0.75 14.71 10.29
CA LEU A 122 1.22 13.42 9.77
C LEU A 122 0.06 12.43 9.59
N ARG A 123 -0.85 12.31 10.56
CA ARG A 123 -2.04 11.45 10.45
C ARG A 123 -2.93 11.86 9.27
N SER A 124 -3.13 13.17 9.06
CA SER A 124 -3.87 13.68 7.90
C SER A 124 -3.23 13.24 6.58
N ARG A 125 -1.91 13.40 6.44
CA ARG A 125 -1.18 13.00 5.23
C ARG A 125 -1.25 11.50 4.99
N GLN A 126 -1.10 10.71 6.04
CA GLN A 126 -1.23 9.26 6.01
C GLN A 126 -2.63 8.83 5.53
N ALA A 127 -3.69 9.40 6.10
CA ALA A 127 -5.06 9.17 5.65
C ALA A 127 -5.24 9.54 4.17
N LYS A 128 -4.77 10.72 3.76
CA LYS A 128 -4.84 11.22 2.38
C LYS A 128 -4.15 10.28 1.38
N ASN A 129 -3.01 9.72 1.75
CA ASN A 129 -2.29 8.75 0.94
C ASN A 129 -3.04 7.43 0.79
N LEU A 130 -3.58 6.88 1.87
CA LEU A 130 -4.40 5.66 1.84
C LEU A 130 -5.65 5.82 0.99
N ILE A 131 -6.35 6.97 1.11
CA ILE A 131 -7.53 7.26 0.28
C ILE A 131 -7.13 7.32 -1.19
N ARG A 132 -6.01 7.99 -1.51
CA ARG A 132 -5.51 8.06 -2.91
C ARG A 132 -5.13 6.69 -3.46
N ALA A 133 -4.53 5.82 -2.64
CA ALA A 133 -4.19 4.46 -3.03
C ALA A 133 -5.47 3.63 -3.28
N ALA A 134 -6.49 3.74 -2.42
CA ALA A 134 -7.78 3.10 -2.58
C ALA A 134 -8.52 3.57 -3.86
N GLU A 135 -8.47 4.87 -4.16
CA GLU A 135 -9.09 5.46 -5.36
C GLU A 135 -8.62 4.81 -6.67
N GLN A 136 -7.39 4.27 -6.71
CA GLN A 136 -6.87 3.59 -7.91
C GLN A 136 -7.70 2.35 -8.29
N HIS A 137 -8.39 1.74 -7.33
CA HIS A 137 -9.14 0.50 -7.50
C HIS A 137 -10.64 0.73 -7.72
N ARG A 138 -11.09 1.99 -7.70
CA ARG A 138 -12.50 2.38 -7.77
C ARG A 138 -13.23 1.76 -8.98
N GLY A 139 -12.60 1.73 -10.15
CA GLY A 139 -13.21 1.21 -11.38
C GLY A 139 -13.48 -0.29 -11.37
N CYS A 140 -12.91 -1.02 -10.42
CA CYS A 140 -13.02 -2.48 -10.30
C CYS A 140 -13.82 -2.91 -9.06
N LEU A 141 -14.42 -1.96 -8.32
CA LEU A 141 -15.21 -2.27 -7.13
C LEU A 141 -16.51 -3.00 -7.50
N ARG A 142 -16.84 -4.03 -6.72
CA ARG A 142 -18.08 -4.80 -6.87
C ARG A 142 -19.09 -4.49 -5.77
N ASP A 143 -18.60 -4.16 -4.57
CA ASP A 143 -19.42 -3.80 -3.42
C ASP A 143 -19.91 -2.32 -3.49
N PRO A 144 -21.22 -2.07 -3.63
CA PRO A 144 -21.76 -0.71 -3.70
C PRO A 144 -21.66 0.04 -2.36
N VAL A 145 -21.69 -0.66 -1.22
CA VAL A 145 -21.53 -0.04 0.10
C VAL A 145 -20.08 0.43 0.27
N LEU A 146 -19.12 -0.39 -0.16
CA LEU A 146 -17.71 -0.02 -0.14
C LEU A 146 -17.42 1.15 -1.09
N THR A 147 -18.06 1.18 -2.26
CA THR A 147 -17.97 2.31 -3.21
C THR A 147 -18.48 3.61 -2.57
N ALA A 148 -19.66 3.58 -1.94
CA ALA A 148 -20.21 4.76 -1.26
C ALA A 148 -19.29 5.23 -0.12
N ARG A 149 -18.73 4.31 0.66
CA ARG A 149 -17.78 4.64 1.72
C ARG A 149 -16.48 5.25 1.17
N LEU A 150 -15.95 4.72 0.07
CA LEU A 150 -14.80 5.31 -0.60
C LEU A 150 -15.12 6.72 -1.09
N ASP A 151 -16.33 6.97 -1.60
CA ASP A 151 -16.77 8.27 -2.08
C ASP A 151 -16.80 9.33 -0.97
N GLU A 152 -17.30 8.98 0.22
CA GLU A 152 -17.27 9.85 1.39
C GLU A 152 -15.84 10.28 1.72
N TRP A 153 -14.90 9.33 1.75
CA TRP A 153 -13.50 9.59 2.01
C TRP A 153 -12.83 10.40 0.88
N SER A 154 -13.14 10.09 -0.38
CA SER A 154 -12.65 10.82 -1.55
C SER A 154 -13.10 12.27 -1.56
N ASN A 155 -14.34 12.55 -1.16
CA ASN A 155 -14.86 13.92 -1.03
C ASN A 155 -14.16 14.70 0.10
N LEU A 156 -13.69 13.99 1.13
CA LEU A 156 -12.95 14.56 2.24
C LEU A 156 -11.49 14.88 1.89
N ARG A 157 -10.86 14.04 1.06
CA ARG A 157 -9.42 14.05 0.76
C ARG A 157 -8.87 15.42 0.33
N PRO A 158 -9.55 16.24 -0.50
CA PRO A 158 -9.05 17.57 -0.88
C PRO A 158 -8.93 18.54 0.30
N GLN A 159 -9.67 18.31 1.38
CA GLN A 159 -9.67 19.16 2.58
C GLN A 159 -8.57 18.76 3.57
N LEU A 160 -8.03 17.54 3.44
CA LEU A 160 -6.92 17.06 4.24
C LEU A 160 -5.60 17.75 3.87
N VAL A 161 -4.74 17.92 4.89
CA VAL A 161 -3.36 18.38 4.76
C VAL A 161 -2.55 17.37 3.97
#